data_AF-A0A7X4EIG8-F1
#
_entry.id   AF-A0A7X4EIG8-F1
#
_cell.length_a   1.000
_cell.length_b   1.000
_cell.length_c   1.000
_cell.angle_alpha   90.00
_cell.angle_beta   90.00
_cell.angle_gamma   90.00
#
_symmetry.space_group_name_H-M   'P 1'
#
loop_
_entity.id
_entity.type
_entity.pdbx_description
1 polymer ?
#
loop_
_entity_poly.entity_id
_entity_poly.type
_entity_poly.pdbx_seq_one_letter_code
_entity_poly.pdbx_strand_id
1 'polypeptide(L)'
;MSERIKQRRKSERRVFFWCLGVAAVLHVVLFVGFPSMRAGDGPFPMFSDDLTVEAGAIPLDLFFGPPAISNAAGGLSLEPPERVLEADRLVYLAAGCRGLISGSRTVIRGSVRLRVRSNGLTDVLNVVRSTGEPCGDEVLERVAGDLWYRWLPNEDFPAPVELIQPVSFAERGGL
;
A
#
# COMPACT_ATOMS: atom_id res chain seq x y z
N MET A 1 57.97 -5.87 -6.98
CA MET A 1 56.53 -5.58 -7.20
C MET A 1 56.16 -6.03 -8.61
N SER A 2 55.41 -7.12 -8.72
CA SER A 2 55.40 -8.04 -9.89
C SER A 2 54.67 -7.49 -11.12
N GLU A 3 55.25 -7.67 -12.32
CA GLU A 3 54.69 -7.28 -13.63
C GLU A 3 53.26 -7.80 -13.88
N ARG A 4 52.89 -8.92 -13.23
CA ARG A 4 51.54 -9.51 -13.31
C ARG A 4 50.45 -8.57 -12.78
N ILE A 5 50.76 -7.74 -11.78
CA ILE A 5 49.80 -6.78 -11.21
C ILE A 5 49.58 -5.60 -12.16
N LYS A 6 50.62 -5.17 -12.89
CA LYS A 6 50.51 -4.11 -13.91
C LYS A 6 49.68 -4.55 -15.12
N GLN A 7 49.83 -5.81 -15.57
CA GLN A 7 49.03 -6.34 -16.68
C GLN A 7 47.55 -6.49 -16.31
N ARG A 8 47.24 -6.96 -15.08
CA ARG A 8 45.85 -7.12 -14.60
C ARG A 8 45.10 -5.77 -14.50
N ARG A 9 45.76 -4.71 -14.00
CA ARG A 9 45.18 -3.34 -13.99
C ARG A 9 44.93 -2.77 -15.39
N LYS A 10 45.74 -3.16 -16.38
CA LYS A 10 45.59 -2.68 -17.77
C LYS A 10 44.42 -3.36 -18.48
N SER A 11 44.17 -4.64 -18.21
CA SER A 11 42.98 -5.35 -18.71
C SER A 11 41.70 -4.88 -18.02
N GLU A 12 41.73 -4.66 -16.70
CA GLU A 12 40.57 -4.16 -15.93
C GLU A 12 40.12 -2.77 -16.41
N ARG A 13 41.06 -1.84 -16.65
CA ARG A 13 40.72 -0.53 -17.21
C ARG A 13 40.06 -0.65 -18.58
N ARG A 14 40.56 -1.55 -19.44
CA ARG A 14 40.01 -1.74 -20.79
C ARG A 14 38.58 -2.27 -20.74
N VAL A 15 38.30 -3.24 -19.86
CA VAL A 15 36.94 -3.76 -19.66
C VAL A 15 36.01 -2.68 -19.10
N PHE A 16 36.46 -1.89 -18.13
CA PHE A 16 35.68 -0.80 -17.57
C PHE A 16 35.30 0.26 -18.62
N PHE A 17 36.25 0.66 -19.47
CA PHE A 17 35.96 1.61 -20.57
C PHE A 17 35.02 1.02 -21.63
N TRP A 18 35.11 -0.28 -21.92
CA TRP A 18 34.16 -0.96 -22.81
C TRP A 18 32.75 -1.00 -22.22
N CYS A 19 32.60 -1.32 -20.92
CA CYS A 19 31.31 -1.29 -20.24
C CYS A 19 30.71 0.13 -20.22
N LEU A 20 31.53 1.16 -19.97
CA LEU A 20 31.09 2.55 -19.99
C LEU A 20 30.60 2.97 -21.39
N GLY A 21 31.33 2.57 -22.45
CA GLY A 21 30.95 2.84 -23.83
C GLY A 21 29.63 2.17 -24.20
N VAL A 22 29.45 0.89 -23.84
CA VAL A 22 28.19 0.17 -24.08
C VAL A 22 27.04 0.82 -23.32
N ALA A 23 27.23 1.20 -22.06
CA ALA A 23 26.20 1.88 -21.28
C ALA A 23 25.79 3.21 -21.89
N ALA A 24 26.74 4.01 -22.38
CA ALA A 24 26.47 5.29 -23.03
C ALA A 24 25.69 5.11 -24.34
N VAL A 25 26.08 4.14 -25.18
CA VAL A 25 25.36 3.82 -26.42
C VAL A 25 23.94 3.34 -26.12
N LEU A 26 23.77 2.48 -25.11
CA LEU A 26 22.45 1.99 -24.71
C LEU A 26 21.53 3.14 -24.24
N HIS A 27 22.07 4.11 -23.50
CA HIS A 27 21.33 5.30 -23.09
C HIS A 27 20.93 6.15 -24.29
N VAL A 28 21.82 6.39 -25.26
CA VAL A 28 21.49 7.16 -26.46
C VAL A 28 20.41 6.47 -27.29
N VAL A 29 20.50 5.14 -27.46
CA VAL A 29 19.48 4.35 -28.18
C VAL A 29 18.14 4.38 -27.46
N LEU A 30 18.12 4.25 -26.13
CA LEU A 30 16.89 4.36 -25.34
C LEU A 30 16.29 5.77 -25.45
N PHE A 31 17.10 6.82 -25.38
CA PHE A 31 16.63 8.20 -25.34
C PHE A 31 16.12 8.71 -26.71
N VAL A 32 16.68 8.19 -27.82
CA VAL A 32 16.25 8.54 -29.19
C VAL A 32 15.13 7.61 -29.67
N GLY A 33 15.16 6.33 -29.29
CA GLY A 33 14.18 5.32 -29.71
C GLY A 33 12.88 5.29 -28.88
N PHE A 34 12.92 5.74 -27.63
CA PHE A 34 11.77 5.75 -26.71
C PHE A 34 11.57 7.15 -26.10
N PRO A 35 10.96 8.10 -26.83
CA PRO A 35 10.76 9.47 -26.35
C PRO A 35 9.88 9.57 -25.09
N SER A 36 9.17 8.51 -24.71
CA SER A 36 8.39 8.38 -23.47
C SER A 36 9.22 8.18 -22.20
N MET A 37 10.54 7.98 -22.28
CA MET A 37 11.43 7.86 -21.10
C MET A 37 12.22 9.14 -20.78
N ARG A 38 11.89 10.26 -21.42
CA ARG A 38 12.46 11.57 -21.03
C ARG A 38 11.98 11.92 -19.63
N ALA A 39 12.92 12.18 -18.71
CA ALA A 39 12.61 12.80 -17.44
C ALA A 39 11.89 14.13 -17.74
N GLY A 40 10.62 14.21 -17.35
CA GLY A 40 9.77 15.35 -17.65
C GLY A 40 10.16 16.55 -16.81
N ASP A 41 10.67 17.61 -17.44
CA ASP A 41 10.73 18.96 -16.90
C ASP A 41 9.33 19.60 -16.96
N GLY A 42 8.35 18.97 -16.32
CA GLY A 42 6.99 19.51 -16.17
C GLY A 42 6.90 20.34 -14.89
N PRO A 43 6.25 21.52 -14.90
CA PRO A 43 5.96 22.24 -13.66
C PRO A 43 5.13 21.34 -12.74
N PHE A 44 5.42 21.37 -11.44
CA PHE A 44 4.72 20.58 -10.41
C PHE A 44 3.20 20.57 -10.68
N PRO A 45 2.57 19.39 -10.81
CA PRO A 45 1.13 19.35 -11.04
C PRO A 45 0.44 19.95 -9.81
N MET A 46 -0.27 21.05 -10.02
CA MET A 46 -1.43 21.37 -9.19
C MET A 46 -2.30 20.11 -9.19
N PHE A 47 -2.60 19.59 -8.00
CA PHE A 47 -3.59 18.52 -7.82
C PHE A 47 -4.93 19.02 -8.38
N SER A 48 -5.20 18.72 -9.63
CA SER A 48 -6.53 18.78 -10.21
C SER A 48 -7.29 17.55 -9.72
N ASP A 49 -8.47 17.74 -9.16
CA ASP A 49 -9.41 16.70 -8.68
C ASP A 49 -9.90 15.71 -9.75
N ASP A 50 -9.25 15.64 -10.91
CA ASP A 50 -9.44 14.58 -11.88
C ASP A 50 -8.51 13.41 -11.52
N LEU A 51 -9.01 12.57 -10.62
CA LEU A 51 -8.58 11.18 -10.46
C LEU A 51 -8.77 10.46 -11.81
N THR A 52 -7.84 10.64 -12.74
CA THR A 52 -7.63 9.69 -13.84
C THR A 52 -7.40 8.34 -13.20
N VAL A 53 -8.44 7.50 -13.24
CA VAL A 53 -8.45 6.11 -12.82
C VAL A 53 -7.26 5.43 -13.46
N GLU A 54 -6.15 5.32 -12.72
CA GLU A 54 -5.04 4.46 -13.13
C GLU A 54 -5.64 3.09 -13.40
N ALA A 55 -5.46 2.59 -14.61
CA ALA A 55 -6.18 1.45 -15.16
C ALA A 55 -6.06 0.21 -14.25
N GLY A 56 -6.99 0.05 -13.30
CA GLY A 56 -6.90 -0.99 -12.28
C GLY A 56 -7.43 -0.63 -10.89
N ALA A 57 -7.44 0.64 -10.51
CA ALA A 57 -7.90 1.06 -9.18
C ALA A 57 -9.42 1.28 -9.12
N ILE A 58 -10.04 0.93 -7.99
CA ILE A 58 -11.45 1.21 -7.70
C ILE A 58 -11.51 2.28 -6.60
N PRO A 59 -12.26 3.38 -6.80
CA PRO A 59 -12.50 4.35 -5.75
C PRO A 59 -13.51 3.80 -4.75
N LEU A 60 -13.12 3.75 -3.48
CA LEU A 60 -13.95 3.28 -2.38
C LEU A 60 -14.15 4.39 -1.35
N ASP A 61 -15.37 4.44 -0.83
CA ASP A 61 -15.70 5.21 0.36
C ASP A 61 -15.60 4.23 1.55
N LEU A 62 -14.62 4.47 2.43
CA LEU A 62 -14.28 3.62 3.56
C LEU A 62 -14.79 4.22 4.87
N PHE A 63 -15.28 3.36 5.75
CA PHE A 63 -15.71 3.72 7.10
C PHE A 63 -15.03 2.79 8.10
N PHE A 64 -14.29 3.37 9.05
CA PHE A 64 -13.63 2.65 10.13
C PHE A 64 -14.39 2.89 11.42
N GLY A 65 -14.92 1.83 12.03
CA GLY A 65 -15.55 1.88 13.35
C GLY A 65 -14.52 1.95 14.49
N PRO A 66 -14.96 2.10 15.74
CA PRO A 66 -14.06 2.10 16.90
C PRO A 66 -13.34 0.74 17.03
N PRO A 67 -12.01 0.71 17.18
CA PRO A 67 -11.27 -0.53 17.35
C PRO A 67 -11.55 -1.15 18.73
N ALA A 68 -11.61 -2.47 18.77
CA ALA A 68 -11.65 -3.24 20.02
C ALA A 68 -10.25 -3.76 20.33
N ILE A 69 -9.63 -3.28 21.40
CA ILE A 69 -8.24 -3.57 21.74
C ILE A 69 -8.19 -4.67 22.80
N SER A 70 -7.39 -5.70 22.57
CA SER A 70 -7.10 -6.72 23.57
C SER A 70 -6.15 -6.15 24.62
N ASN A 71 -6.59 -6.06 25.88
CA ASN A 71 -5.72 -5.67 26.99
C ASN A 71 -4.91 -6.87 27.51
N ALA A 72 -3.90 -6.60 28.35
CA ALA A 72 -3.04 -7.64 28.94
C ALA A 72 -3.78 -8.63 29.86
N ALA A 73 -4.97 -8.27 30.34
CA ALA A 73 -5.84 -9.13 31.15
C ALA A 73 -6.83 -9.96 30.30
N GLY A 74 -6.76 -9.89 28.96
CA GLY A 74 -7.67 -10.58 28.04
C GLY A 74 -9.06 -9.95 27.91
N GLY A 75 -9.27 -8.77 28.51
CA GLY A 75 -10.46 -7.96 28.31
C GLY A 75 -10.38 -7.11 27.04
N LEU A 76 -11.54 -6.81 26.46
CA LEU A 76 -11.65 -5.87 25.35
C LEU A 76 -11.81 -4.46 25.92
N SER A 77 -10.82 -3.61 25.68
CA SER A 77 -10.99 -2.16 25.86
C SER A 77 -11.58 -1.61 24.57
N LEU A 78 -12.80 -1.11 24.66
CA LEU A 78 -13.46 -0.39 23.56
C LEU A 78 -13.13 1.09 23.78
N GLU A 79 -12.50 1.75 22.80
CA GLU A 79 -12.50 3.21 22.79
C GLU A 79 -13.96 3.69 22.73
N PRO A 80 -14.36 4.76 23.46
CA PRO A 80 -15.67 5.35 23.26
C PRO A 80 -15.86 5.69 21.77
N PRO A 81 -17.08 5.55 21.24
CA PRO A 81 -17.39 5.51 19.80
C PRO A 81 -17.15 6.82 19.02
N GLU A 82 -16.37 7.75 19.57
CA GLU A 82 -16.27 9.14 19.10
C GLU A 82 -15.58 9.29 17.74
N ARG A 83 -14.98 8.23 17.17
CA ARG A 83 -14.24 8.32 15.91
C ARG A 83 -14.65 7.22 14.94
N VAL A 84 -15.75 7.45 14.23
CA VAL A 84 -15.93 6.84 12.90
C VAL A 84 -15.09 7.67 11.93
N LEU A 85 -14.11 7.04 11.28
CA LEU A 85 -13.29 7.70 10.26
C LEU A 85 -13.81 7.35 8.87
N GLU A 86 -14.16 8.38 8.11
CA GLU A 86 -14.50 8.30 6.70
C GLU A 86 -13.26 8.61 5.87
N ALA A 87 -12.94 7.76 4.90
CA ALA A 87 -11.76 7.92 4.07
C ALA A 87 -12.00 7.50 2.63
N ASP A 88 -11.36 8.26 1.77
CA ASP A 88 -11.43 8.17 0.32
C ASP A 88 -10.21 7.44 -0.19
N ARG A 89 -10.39 6.28 -0.87
CA ARG A 89 -9.24 5.46 -1.25
C ARG A 89 -9.38 4.75 -2.59
N LEU A 90 -8.29 4.77 -3.35
CA LEU A 90 -8.07 3.89 -4.48
C LEU A 90 -7.51 2.55 -4.02
N VAL A 91 -8.17 1.45 -4.36
CA VAL A 91 -7.70 0.09 -4.08
C VAL A 91 -7.44 -0.68 -5.37
N TYR A 92 -6.25 -1.28 -5.46
CA TYR A 92 -5.88 -2.18 -6.55
C TYR A 92 -6.18 -3.61 -6.12
N LEU A 93 -7.03 -4.28 -6.88
CA LEU A 93 -7.46 -5.66 -6.64
C LEU A 93 -7.07 -6.54 -7.82
N ALA A 94 -7.08 -7.86 -7.59
CA ALA A 94 -7.00 -8.81 -8.69
C ALA A 94 -8.09 -8.50 -9.75
N ALA A 95 -7.77 -8.69 -11.03
CA ALA A 95 -8.64 -8.31 -12.15
C ALA A 95 -10.06 -8.91 -12.06
N GLY A 96 -10.20 -10.10 -11.47
CA GLY A 96 -11.49 -10.74 -11.24
C GLY A 96 -12.35 -10.05 -10.18
N CYS A 97 -11.75 -9.51 -9.11
CA CYS A 97 -12.48 -8.82 -8.05
C CYS A 97 -12.91 -7.42 -8.43
N ARG A 98 -12.17 -6.78 -9.33
CA ARG A 98 -12.54 -5.47 -9.85
C ARG A 98 -13.92 -5.45 -10.52
N GLY A 99 -14.22 -6.45 -11.34
CA GLY A 99 -15.50 -6.54 -12.03
C GLY A 99 -16.70 -6.83 -11.12
N LEU A 100 -16.45 -7.37 -9.92
CA LEU A 100 -17.50 -7.70 -8.96
C LEU A 100 -17.82 -6.53 -8.02
N ILE A 101 -16.82 -5.71 -7.71
CA ILE A 101 -16.99 -4.54 -6.83
C ILE A 101 -17.39 -3.31 -7.65
N SER A 102 -16.86 -3.16 -8.86
CA SER A 102 -17.21 -2.01 -9.70
C SER A 102 -18.63 -2.11 -10.25
N GLY A 103 -19.38 -1.02 -10.15
CA GLY A 103 -20.82 -0.92 -10.36
C GLY A 103 -21.68 -1.46 -9.20
N SER A 104 -21.09 -1.95 -8.11
CA SER A 104 -21.83 -2.52 -6.99
C SER A 104 -22.38 -1.45 -6.05
N ARG A 105 -23.66 -1.59 -5.69
CA ARG A 105 -24.30 -0.78 -4.63
C ARG A 105 -24.27 -1.44 -3.26
N THR A 106 -23.62 -2.60 -3.15
CA THR A 106 -23.58 -3.37 -1.92
C THR A 106 -22.58 -2.76 -0.95
N VAL A 107 -23.03 -2.44 0.25
CA VAL A 107 -22.14 -2.06 1.35
C VAL A 107 -21.55 -3.32 1.95
N ILE A 108 -20.25 -3.50 1.78
CA ILE A 108 -19.50 -4.62 2.36
C ILE A 108 -19.10 -4.23 3.78
N ARG A 109 -19.30 -5.14 4.73
CA ARG A 109 -19.00 -4.92 6.15
C ARG A 109 -18.17 -6.08 6.68
N GLY A 110 -17.18 -5.77 7.49
CA GLY A 110 -16.38 -6.77 8.15
C GLY A 110 -15.62 -6.26 9.36
N SER A 111 -14.83 -7.14 9.93
CA SER A 111 -13.95 -6.84 11.06
C SER A 111 -12.66 -7.58 10.85
N VAL A 112 -11.54 -6.87 10.91
CA VAL A 112 -10.21 -7.41 10.64
C VAL A 112 -9.43 -7.42 11.94
N ARG A 113 -8.81 -8.56 12.27
CA ARG A 113 -7.87 -8.65 13.38
C ARG A 113 -6.51 -8.17 12.92
N LEU A 114 -5.98 -7.19 13.63
CA LEU A 114 -4.71 -6.53 13.33
C LEU A 114 -3.74 -6.68 14.51
N ARG A 115 -2.46 -6.67 14.18
CA ARG A 115 -1.37 -6.52 15.14
C ARG A 115 -0.66 -5.19 14.89
N VAL A 116 -0.67 -4.30 15.88
CA VAL A 116 0.05 -3.03 15.84
C VAL A 116 1.48 -3.25 16.32
N ARG A 117 2.44 -2.91 15.47
CA ARG A 117 3.88 -2.97 15.76
C ARG A 117 4.31 -1.79 16.63
N SER A 118 5.55 -1.82 17.12
CA SER A 118 6.12 -0.75 17.95
C SER A 118 6.16 0.64 17.30
N ASN A 119 6.06 0.72 15.98
CA ASN A 119 5.99 1.97 15.21
C ASN A 119 4.56 2.41 14.86
N GLY A 120 3.54 1.70 15.37
CA GLY A 120 2.13 1.96 15.10
C GLY A 120 1.59 1.38 13.78
N LEU A 121 2.46 0.85 12.91
CA LEU A 121 2.01 0.20 11.67
C LEU A 121 1.36 -1.15 11.97
N THR A 122 0.38 -1.52 11.16
CA THR A 122 -0.36 -2.76 11.33
C THR A 122 0.16 -3.90 10.47
N ASP A 123 0.07 -5.10 11.01
CA ASP A 123 0.09 -6.35 10.26
C ASP A 123 -1.31 -6.97 10.33
N VAL A 124 -1.82 -7.46 9.20
CA VAL A 124 -3.11 -8.17 9.15
C VAL A 124 -2.92 -9.60 9.64
N LEU A 125 -3.72 -10.02 10.61
CA LEU A 125 -3.72 -11.40 11.08
C LEU A 125 -4.76 -12.23 10.34
N ASN A 126 -6.02 -11.79 10.34
CA ASN A 126 -7.11 -12.45 9.63
C ASN A 126 -8.37 -11.57 9.58
N VAL A 127 -9.26 -11.81 8.62
CA VAL A 127 -10.66 -11.35 8.70
C VAL A 127 -11.40 -12.17 9.76
N VAL A 128 -12.04 -11.49 10.71
CA VAL A 128 -12.81 -12.11 11.81
C VAL A 128 -14.27 -12.33 11.39
N ARG A 129 -14.84 -11.35 10.69
CA ARG A 129 -16.21 -11.37 10.19
C ARG A 129 -16.25 -10.63 8.87
N SER A 130 -17.04 -11.11 7.92
CA SER A 130 -17.39 -10.39 6.70
C SER A 130 -18.80 -10.74 6.22
N THR A 131 -19.26 -10.05 5.18
CA THR A 131 -20.49 -10.38 4.45
C THR A 131 -20.39 -11.68 3.64
N GLY A 132 -19.20 -12.32 3.59
CA GLY A 132 -18.99 -13.60 2.91
C GLY A 132 -18.61 -13.46 1.43
N GLU A 133 -18.26 -12.26 0.97
CA GLU A 133 -17.80 -12.02 -0.40
C GLU A 133 -16.26 -12.07 -0.45
N PRO A 134 -15.64 -13.03 -1.17
CA PRO A 134 -14.17 -13.17 -1.17
C PRO A 134 -13.42 -11.93 -1.64
N CYS A 135 -13.96 -11.22 -2.63
CA CYS A 135 -13.40 -9.96 -3.10
C CYS A 135 -13.58 -8.82 -2.08
N GLY A 136 -14.65 -8.88 -1.29
CA GLY A 136 -14.84 -8.00 -0.15
C GLY A 136 -13.78 -8.24 0.92
N ASP A 137 -13.47 -9.49 1.22
CA ASP A 137 -12.45 -9.87 2.20
C ASP A 137 -11.06 -9.37 1.79
N GLU A 138 -10.69 -9.50 0.51
CA GLU A 138 -9.43 -8.97 -0.02
C GLU A 138 -9.32 -7.45 0.16
N VAL A 139 -10.41 -6.71 -0.10
CA VAL A 139 -10.44 -5.26 0.16
C VAL A 139 -10.29 -4.96 1.64
N LEU A 140 -11.04 -5.66 2.50
CA LEU A 140 -10.99 -5.46 3.96
C LEU A 140 -9.58 -5.65 4.50
N GLU A 141 -8.90 -6.72 4.10
CA GLU A 141 -7.51 -6.98 4.50
C GLU A 141 -6.58 -5.89 4.00
N ARG A 142 -6.69 -5.50 2.73
CA ARG A 142 -5.78 -4.51 2.14
C ARG A 142 -5.92 -3.13 2.77
N VAL A 143 -7.15 -2.64 2.95
CA VAL A 143 -7.37 -1.31 3.53
C VAL A 143 -7.02 -1.27 5.02
N ALA A 144 -7.29 -2.37 5.76
CA ALA A 144 -6.98 -2.46 7.18
C ALA A 144 -5.47 -2.64 7.43
N GLY A 145 -4.75 -3.33 6.54
CA GLY A 145 -3.31 -3.52 6.63
C GLY A 145 -2.50 -2.24 6.47
N ASP A 146 -3.04 -1.26 5.76
CA ASP A 146 -2.41 0.04 5.53
C ASP A 146 -2.70 1.05 6.65
N LEU A 147 -3.33 0.65 7.75
CA LEU A 147 -3.62 1.52 8.88
C LEU A 147 -2.35 1.85 9.68
N TRP A 148 -2.33 3.07 10.23
CA TRP A 148 -1.28 3.53 11.12
C TRP A 148 -1.87 4.15 12.39
N TYR A 149 -1.74 3.43 13.50
CA TYR A 149 -2.17 3.90 14.81
C TYR A 149 -1.05 4.70 15.46
N ARG A 150 -1.01 6.03 15.22
CA ARG A 150 0.05 6.90 15.77
C ARG A 150 0.12 6.98 17.29
N TRP A 151 -0.97 6.61 17.95
CA TRP A 151 -1.13 6.64 19.40
C TRP A 151 -0.98 5.26 20.07
N LEU A 152 -0.78 4.20 19.27
CA LEU A 152 -0.41 2.86 19.74
C LEU A 152 0.97 2.46 19.20
N PRO A 153 1.74 1.66 19.95
CA PRO A 153 1.51 1.25 21.34
C PRO A 153 1.64 2.43 22.32
N ASN A 154 1.15 2.26 23.55
CA ASN A 154 1.32 3.19 24.67
C ASN A 154 1.54 2.43 25.99
N GLU A 155 1.57 3.12 27.13
CA GLU A 155 1.83 2.49 28.44
C GLU A 155 0.74 1.49 28.85
N ASP A 156 -0.53 1.75 28.50
CA ASP A 156 -1.67 0.87 28.78
C ASP A 156 -1.72 -0.34 27.83
N PHE A 157 -1.20 -0.16 26.61
CA PHE A 157 -1.19 -1.16 25.54
C PHE A 157 0.23 -1.28 24.95
N PRO A 158 1.15 -2.02 25.61
CA PRO A 158 2.51 -2.19 25.12
C PRO A 158 2.54 -3.03 23.84
N ALA A 159 3.49 -2.73 22.94
CA ALA A 159 3.63 -3.50 21.71
C ALA A 159 4.09 -4.95 21.96
N PRO A 160 3.66 -5.92 21.13
CA PRO A 160 2.68 -5.77 20.05
C PRO A 160 1.25 -5.69 20.59
N VAL A 161 0.43 -4.79 20.04
CA VAL A 161 -0.97 -4.64 20.44
C VAL A 161 -1.86 -5.38 19.45
N GLU A 162 -2.71 -6.27 19.94
CA GLU A 162 -3.73 -6.92 19.10
C GLU A 162 -5.07 -6.21 19.22
N LEU A 163 -5.70 -5.92 18.08
CA LEU A 163 -7.00 -5.27 18.03
C LEU A 163 -7.88 -5.82 16.91
N ILE A 164 -9.18 -5.56 17.01
CA ILE A 164 -10.16 -5.85 15.98
C ILE A 164 -10.68 -4.51 15.45
N GLN A 165 -10.48 -4.27 14.16
CA GLN A 165 -10.92 -3.06 13.47
C GLN A 165 -12.18 -3.35 12.65
N PRO A 166 -13.35 -2.77 12.99
CA PRO A 166 -14.53 -2.80 12.13
C PRO A 166 -14.29 -1.93 10.89
N VAL A 167 -14.58 -2.48 9.71
CA VAL A 167 -14.44 -1.76 8.43
C VAL A 167 -15.69 -1.99 7.61
N SER A 168 -16.20 -0.94 6.98
CA SER A 168 -17.19 -1.05 5.92
C SER A 168 -16.82 -0.18 4.74
N PHE A 169 -17.24 -0.59 3.55
CA PHE A 169 -16.98 0.18 2.34
C PHE A 169 -18.06 -0.01 1.28
N ALA A 170 -18.10 0.94 0.35
CA ALA A 170 -18.85 0.88 -0.89
C ALA A 170 -18.00 1.48 -2.03
N GLU A 171 -18.32 1.15 -3.28
CA GLU A 171 -17.75 1.89 -4.41
C GLU A 171 -18.28 3.33 -4.40
N ARG A 172 -17.38 4.29 -4.63
CA ARG A 172 -17.75 5.69 -4.70
C ARG A 172 -18.75 5.95 -5.83
N GLY A 173 -19.85 6.63 -5.50
CA GLY A 173 -20.93 6.92 -6.45
C GLY A 173 -21.94 5.79 -6.64
N GLY A 174 -21.84 4.72 -5.83
CA GLY A 174 -22.81 3.61 -5.78
C GLY A 174 -24.06 3.87 -4.93
N LEU A 175 -24.19 5.06 -4.33
CA LEU A 175 -25.38 5.50 -3.56
C LEU A 175 -26.30 6.38 -4.41
#